data_AF-A0A7Z0LGU9-F1
#
_entry.id   AF-A0A7Z0LGU9-F1
#
_cell.length_a   1.000
_cell.length_b   1.000
_cell.length_c   1.000
_cell.angle_alpha   90.00
_cell.angle_beta   90.00
_cell.angle_gamma   90.00
#
_symmetry.space_group_name_H-M   'P 1'
#
loop_
_entity.id
_entity.type
_entity.pdbx_description
1 polymer ?
#
loop_
_entity_poly.entity_id
_entity_poly.type
_entity_poly.pdbx_seq_one_letter_code
_entity_poly.pdbx_strand_id
1 'polypeptide(L)'
;MKLLYIWDAYCGWCYGFDKILRQFVDKHPELSVQVISVGLFNQNKSIGEYTHIADANERISEYYGVVFGQDYKELLNKGELILNSNDAAKGYGILKELIPSNKWVELAGKLQESFYINGQSLSDVRTYTKLAKEFNVDTALVAQSFVEQINNQELHSDILLVRKMQIKSYSMLIVEKEMDNIMTCVAMQ
;
A
#
# COMPACT_ATOMS: atom_id res chain seq x y z
N MET A 1 12.81 2.80 18.59
CA MET A 1 13.33 3.07 17.24
C MET A 1 12.15 3.09 16.28
N LYS A 2 12.10 4.04 15.35
CA LYS A 2 10.98 4.21 14.43
C LYS A 2 11.44 3.98 12.99
N LEU A 3 10.64 3.22 12.24
CA LEU A 3 10.85 2.95 10.83
C LEU A 3 9.76 3.63 10.02
N LEU A 4 10.13 4.30 8.94
CA LEU A 4 9.20 4.77 7.93
C LEU A 4 9.26 3.82 6.75
N TYR A 5 8.17 3.11 6.49
CA TYR A 5 7.99 2.31 5.31
C TYR A 5 7.31 3.13 4.22
N ILE A 6 8.11 3.53 3.23
CA ILE A 6 7.68 4.30 2.08
C ILE A 6 7.17 3.35 1.01
N TRP A 7 5.86 3.37 0.77
CA TRP A 7 5.17 2.34 -0.01
C TRP A 7 4.09 2.90 -0.94
N ASP A 8 3.56 2.04 -1.80
CA ASP A 8 2.27 2.25 -2.47
C ASP A 8 1.51 0.93 -2.51
N ALA A 9 0.19 0.95 -2.34
CA ALA A 9 -0.62 -0.26 -2.39
C ALA A 9 -0.56 -0.93 -3.79
N TYR A 10 -0.40 -0.14 -4.86
CA TYR A 10 -0.26 -0.63 -6.23
C TYR A 10 1.20 -0.87 -6.66
N CYS A 11 2.19 -0.73 -5.75
CA CYS A 11 3.58 -1.01 -6.06
C CYS A 11 3.88 -2.52 -5.96
N GLY A 12 4.15 -3.17 -7.09
CA GLY A 12 4.40 -4.62 -7.13
C GLY A 12 5.63 -5.05 -6.33
N TRP A 13 6.70 -4.25 -6.36
CA TRP A 13 7.90 -4.50 -5.55
C TRP A 13 7.61 -4.39 -4.04
N CYS A 14 6.70 -3.48 -3.67
CA CYS A 14 6.24 -3.34 -2.29
C CYS A 14 5.45 -4.58 -1.86
N TYR A 15 4.68 -5.20 -2.77
CA TYR A 15 3.98 -6.46 -2.52
C TYR A 15 4.93 -7.64 -2.31
N GLY A 16 5.98 -7.74 -3.13
CA GLY A 16 7.07 -8.69 -2.90
C GLY A 16 7.74 -8.48 -1.55
N PHE A 17 8.10 -7.24 -1.24
CA PHE A 17 8.81 -6.87 -0.02
C PHE A 17 7.99 -7.07 1.26
N ASP A 18 6.67 -6.88 1.23
CA ASP A 18 5.76 -7.09 2.36
C ASP A 18 5.95 -8.47 3.01
N LYS A 19 6.21 -9.51 2.20
CA LYS A 19 6.50 -10.87 2.69
C LYS A 19 7.69 -10.93 3.64
N ILE A 20 8.72 -10.12 3.40
CA ILE A 20 9.92 -10.04 4.25
C ILE A 20 9.66 -9.08 5.41
N LEU A 21 9.08 -7.92 5.12
CA LEU A 21 8.84 -6.87 6.11
C LEU A 21 7.96 -7.37 7.26
N ARG A 22 6.85 -8.05 6.96
CA ARG A 22 5.95 -8.63 7.98
C ARG A 22 6.69 -9.56 8.93
N GLN A 23 7.47 -10.50 8.40
CA GLN A 23 8.25 -11.44 9.21
C GLN A 23 9.29 -10.73 10.09
N PHE A 24 9.89 -9.65 9.59
CA PHE A 24 10.82 -8.84 10.34
C PHE A 24 10.10 -8.11 11.49
N VAL A 25 8.99 -7.44 11.21
CA VAL A 25 8.22 -6.69 12.21
C VAL A 25 7.63 -7.62 13.28
N ASP A 26 7.14 -8.81 12.89
CA ASP A 26 6.63 -9.82 13.84
C ASP A 26 7.69 -10.29 14.84
N LYS A 27 8.97 -10.34 14.41
CA LYS A 27 10.11 -10.70 15.26
C LYS A 27 10.64 -9.54 16.10
N HIS A 28 10.20 -8.32 15.80
CA HIS A 28 10.70 -7.08 16.39
C HIS A 28 9.55 -6.17 16.87
N PRO A 29 8.73 -6.62 17.85
CA PRO A 29 7.58 -5.87 18.34
C PRO A 29 7.95 -4.54 19.03
N GLU A 30 9.22 -4.34 19.37
CA GLU A 30 9.76 -3.09 19.88
C GLU A 30 9.87 -1.97 18.82
N LEU A 31 9.75 -2.32 17.54
CA LEU A 31 9.83 -1.37 16.43
C LEU A 31 8.47 -0.73 16.17
N SER A 32 8.46 0.60 16.09
CA SER A 32 7.30 1.34 15.58
C SER A 32 7.46 1.55 14.08
N VAL A 33 6.55 1.01 13.28
CA VAL A 33 6.58 1.15 11.81
C VAL A 33 5.46 2.07 11.36
N GLN A 34 5.83 3.18 10.72
CA GLN A 34 4.91 4.07 10.03
C GLN A 34 4.87 3.68 8.56
N VAL A 35 3.72 3.30 8.05
CA VAL A 35 3.51 3.08 6.62
C VAL A 35 3.03 4.39 5.99
N ILE A 36 3.75 4.87 4.97
CA ILE A 36 3.56 6.18 4.34
C ILE A 36 3.38 6.01 2.82
N SER A 37 2.19 6.35 2.32
CA SER A 37 1.82 6.18 0.90
C SER A 37 2.42 7.26 0.00
N VAL A 38 3.07 6.85 -1.11
CA VAL A 38 3.76 7.79 -2.03
C VAL A 38 2.88 8.35 -3.15
N GLY A 39 1.80 7.67 -3.54
CA GLY A 39 0.94 8.12 -4.64
C GLY A 39 1.53 7.83 -6.03
N LEU A 40 1.94 6.57 -6.25
CA LEU A 40 2.64 6.09 -7.44
C LEU A 40 1.84 6.29 -8.73
N PHE A 41 0.55 5.94 -8.72
CA PHE A 41 -0.36 6.06 -9.86
C PHE A 41 -1.32 7.25 -9.66
N ASN A 42 -1.11 8.32 -10.43
CA ASN A 42 -1.85 9.58 -10.30
C ASN A 42 -2.26 10.19 -11.66
N GLN A 43 -2.15 9.45 -12.75
CA GLN A 43 -2.37 9.94 -14.12
C GLN A 43 -3.76 9.61 -14.68
N ASN A 44 -4.66 9.05 -13.87
CA ASN A 44 -5.97 8.55 -14.31
C ASN A 44 -5.85 7.57 -15.50
N LYS A 45 -4.88 6.65 -15.41
CA LYS A 45 -4.59 5.65 -16.44
C LYS A 45 -5.08 4.28 -16.02
N SER A 46 -5.53 3.54 -17.00
CA SER A 46 -5.89 2.13 -16.85
C SER A 46 -4.63 1.27 -16.68
N ILE A 47 -4.75 0.15 -15.98
CA ILE A 47 -3.63 -0.77 -15.74
C ILE A 47 -3.03 -1.30 -17.06
N GLY A 48 -3.85 -1.47 -18.10
CA GLY A 48 -3.41 -1.93 -19.42
C GLY A 48 -2.50 -0.95 -20.16
N GLU A 49 -2.48 0.32 -19.79
CA GLU A 49 -1.54 1.31 -20.34
C GLU A 49 -0.12 1.14 -19.79
N TYR A 50 0.06 0.41 -18.69
CA TYR A 50 1.36 0.14 -18.08
C TYR A 50 1.90 -1.22 -18.53
N THR A 51 2.39 -1.27 -19.77
CA THR A 51 2.83 -2.50 -20.45
C THR A 51 3.94 -3.28 -19.74
N HIS A 52 4.66 -2.65 -18.81
CA HIS A 52 5.74 -3.27 -18.04
C HIS A 52 5.26 -4.06 -16.80
N ILE A 53 3.98 -3.97 -16.42
CA ILE A 53 3.48 -4.58 -15.17
C ILE A 53 3.57 -6.11 -15.24
N ALA A 54 3.25 -6.73 -16.37
CA ALA A 54 3.31 -8.19 -16.52
C ALA A 54 4.75 -8.71 -16.28
N ASP A 55 5.74 -8.17 -17.01
CA ASP A 55 7.15 -8.51 -16.85
C ASP A 55 7.70 -8.17 -15.46
N ALA A 56 7.18 -7.12 -14.82
CA ALA A 56 7.54 -6.80 -13.44
C ALA A 56 7.01 -7.87 -12.47
N ASN A 57 5.76 -8.30 -12.63
CA ASN A 57 5.14 -9.31 -11.76
C ASN A 57 5.89 -10.65 -11.84
N GLU A 58 6.34 -11.07 -13.02
CA GLU A 58 7.16 -12.28 -13.17
C GLU A 58 8.45 -12.18 -12.36
N ARG A 59 9.20 -11.09 -12.52
CA ARG A 59 10.44 -10.84 -11.77
C ARG A 59 10.21 -10.75 -10.25
N ILE A 60 9.13 -10.09 -9.83
CA ILE A 60 8.75 -10.00 -8.41
C ILE A 60 8.43 -11.38 -7.85
N SER A 61 7.72 -12.22 -8.60
CA SER A 61 7.40 -13.59 -8.22
C SER A 61 8.66 -14.45 -8.10
N GLU A 62 9.57 -14.37 -9.07
CA GLU A 62 10.86 -15.07 -9.03
C GLU A 62 11.72 -14.65 -7.84
N TYR A 63 11.80 -13.34 -7.58
CA TYR A 63 12.69 -12.80 -6.55
C TYR A 63 12.16 -13.04 -5.12
N TYR A 64 10.87 -12.76 -4.87
CA TYR A 64 10.29 -12.86 -3.53
C TYR A 64 9.52 -14.16 -3.27
N GLY A 65 9.24 -14.95 -4.30
CA GLY A 65 8.37 -16.12 -4.20
C GLY A 65 6.95 -15.76 -3.77
N VAL A 66 6.45 -14.59 -4.21
CA VAL A 66 5.04 -14.20 -4.05
C VAL A 66 4.22 -14.70 -5.24
N VAL A 67 2.93 -14.86 -5.04
CA VAL A 67 2.00 -15.35 -6.07
C VAL A 67 1.09 -14.22 -6.49
N PHE A 68 0.82 -14.11 -7.78
CA PHE A 68 -0.25 -13.27 -8.31
C PHE A 68 -1.47 -14.15 -8.57
N GLY A 69 -2.59 -13.81 -7.96
CA GLY A 69 -3.82 -14.61 -8.00
C GLY A 69 -4.49 -14.59 -9.37
N GLN A 70 -5.35 -15.58 -9.60
CA GLN A 70 -6.03 -15.74 -10.89
C GLN A 70 -6.94 -14.53 -11.19
N ASP A 71 -7.70 -14.05 -10.20
CA ASP A 71 -8.58 -12.89 -10.34
C ASP A 71 -7.79 -11.62 -10.71
N TYR A 72 -6.61 -11.43 -10.12
CA TYR A 72 -5.71 -10.34 -10.49
C TYR A 72 -5.17 -10.49 -11.93
N LYS A 73 -4.78 -11.69 -12.35
CA LYS A 73 -4.32 -11.93 -13.72
C LYS A 73 -5.42 -11.64 -14.74
N GLU A 74 -6.66 -12.01 -14.44
CA GLU A 74 -7.81 -11.68 -15.28
C GLU A 74 -8.07 -10.19 -15.33
N LEU A 75 -7.96 -9.48 -14.20
CA LEU A 75 -8.03 -8.03 -14.15
C LEU A 75 -6.95 -7.36 -14.99
N LEU A 76 -5.70 -7.83 -14.87
CA LEU A 76 -4.57 -7.33 -15.64
C LEU A 76 -4.77 -7.56 -17.15
N ASN A 77 -5.26 -8.74 -17.54
CA ASN A 77 -5.54 -9.06 -18.94
C ASN A 77 -6.67 -8.21 -19.54
N LYS A 78 -7.70 -7.88 -18.75
CA LYS A 78 -8.74 -6.92 -19.19
C LYS A 78 -8.15 -5.52 -19.34
N GLY A 79 -7.27 -5.11 -18.44
CA GLY A 79 -6.53 -3.86 -18.57
C GLY A 79 -7.33 -2.59 -18.26
N GLU A 80 -8.62 -2.70 -17.95
CA GLU A 80 -9.55 -1.56 -17.86
C GLU A 80 -9.51 -0.80 -16.54
N LEU A 81 -9.03 -1.42 -15.45
CA LEU A 81 -9.04 -0.81 -14.12
C LEU A 81 -8.15 0.44 -14.09
N ILE A 82 -8.72 1.59 -13.74
CA ILE A 82 -7.95 2.80 -13.43
C ILE A 82 -7.21 2.63 -12.12
N LEU A 83 -5.88 2.80 -12.16
CA LEU A 83 -5.05 2.80 -10.96
C LEU A 83 -5.01 4.20 -10.35
N ASN A 84 -5.59 4.35 -9.16
CA ASN A 84 -5.56 5.58 -8.38
C ASN A 84 -4.97 5.34 -6.98
N SER A 85 -3.69 5.66 -6.83
CA SER A 85 -2.99 5.48 -5.55
C SER A 85 -3.46 6.45 -4.47
N ASN A 86 -4.14 7.55 -4.81
CA ASN A 86 -4.71 8.45 -3.82
C ASN A 86 -5.93 7.82 -3.13
N ASP A 87 -6.79 7.14 -3.89
CA ASP A 87 -7.92 6.39 -3.32
C ASP A 87 -7.42 5.27 -2.41
N ALA A 88 -6.40 4.55 -2.88
CA ALA A 88 -5.72 3.52 -2.08
C ALA A 88 -5.16 4.08 -0.76
N ALA A 89 -4.47 5.22 -0.82
CA ALA A 89 -3.92 5.89 0.35
C ALA A 89 -5.01 6.34 1.33
N LYS A 90 -6.13 6.89 0.83
CA LYS A 90 -7.28 7.31 1.65
C LYS A 90 -7.92 6.13 2.37
N GLY A 91 -8.22 5.05 1.65
CA GLY A 91 -8.85 3.88 2.27
C GLY A 91 -7.94 3.15 3.25
N TYR A 92 -6.64 3.08 2.96
CA TYR A 92 -5.64 2.62 3.92
C TYR A 92 -5.59 3.53 5.16
N GLY A 93 -5.56 4.86 4.98
CA GLY A 93 -5.52 5.86 6.04
C GLY A 93 -6.70 5.75 7.00
N ILE A 94 -7.93 5.61 6.48
CA ILE A 94 -9.14 5.41 7.27
C ILE A 94 -9.01 4.17 8.16
N LEU A 95 -8.63 3.02 7.58
CA LEU A 95 -8.49 1.78 8.36
C LEU A 95 -7.35 1.87 9.38
N LYS A 96 -6.24 2.49 9.00
CA LYS A 96 -5.05 2.72 9.84
C LYS A 96 -5.39 3.53 11.10
N GLU A 97 -6.27 4.52 11.01
CA GLU A 97 -6.74 5.33 12.14
C GLU A 97 -7.62 4.55 13.13
N LEU A 98 -8.27 3.48 12.66
CA LEU A 98 -9.22 2.68 13.43
C LEU A 98 -8.59 1.42 14.06
N ILE A 99 -7.31 1.14 13.78
CA ILE A 99 -6.61 -0.05 14.29
C ILE A 99 -5.31 0.32 15.04
N PRO A 100 -4.85 -0.52 15.97
CA PRO A 100 -3.57 -0.33 16.66
C PRO A 100 -2.37 -0.24 15.70
N SER A 101 -1.38 0.60 16.03
CA SER A 101 -0.24 0.87 15.14
C SER A 101 0.65 -0.33 14.85
N ASN A 102 0.70 -1.32 15.75
CA ASN A 102 1.40 -2.58 15.51
C ASN A 102 0.72 -3.48 14.46
N LYS A 103 -0.48 -3.12 13.97
CA LYS A 103 -1.21 -3.84 12.92
C LYS A 103 -1.11 -3.18 11.55
N TRP A 104 -0.44 -2.05 11.41
CA TRP A 104 -0.41 -1.30 10.16
C TRP A 104 0.30 -2.02 9.01
N VAL A 105 1.41 -2.72 9.28
CA VAL A 105 2.10 -3.53 8.26
C VAL A 105 1.26 -4.75 7.85
N GLU A 106 0.52 -5.35 8.79
CA GLU A 106 -0.45 -6.40 8.47
C GLU A 106 -1.56 -5.87 7.57
N LEU A 107 -2.14 -4.70 7.90
CA LEU A 107 -3.14 -4.04 7.05
C LEU A 107 -2.61 -3.74 5.65
N ALA A 108 -1.37 -3.27 5.54
CA ALA A 108 -0.74 -2.91 4.27
C ALA A 108 -0.71 -4.10 3.29
N GLY A 109 -0.19 -5.24 3.74
CA GLY A 109 -0.19 -6.42 2.89
C GLY A 109 -1.59 -7.02 2.67
N LYS A 110 -2.56 -6.83 3.58
CA LYS A 110 -3.95 -7.28 3.37
C LYS A 110 -4.62 -6.48 2.26
N LEU A 111 -4.36 -5.19 2.20
CA LEU A 111 -4.77 -4.33 1.09
C LEU A 111 -4.11 -4.75 -0.23
N GLN A 112 -2.84 -5.12 -0.20
CA GLN A 112 -2.17 -5.67 -1.39
C GLN A 112 -2.72 -7.04 -1.79
N GLU A 113 -3.05 -7.92 -0.85
CA GLU A 113 -3.73 -9.21 -1.14
C GLU A 113 -5.10 -8.97 -1.81
N SER A 114 -5.86 -7.97 -1.37
CA SER A 114 -7.10 -7.56 -2.04
C SER A 114 -6.89 -7.27 -3.53
N PHE A 115 -5.79 -6.62 -3.90
CA PHE A 115 -5.49 -6.34 -5.31
C PHE A 115 -4.81 -7.51 -6.02
N TYR A 116 -3.62 -7.92 -5.57
CA TYR A 116 -2.74 -8.87 -6.26
C TYR A 116 -3.17 -10.33 -6.18
N ILE A 117 -4.01 -10.70 -5.22
CA ILE A 117 -4.60 -12.04 -5.14
C ILE A 117 -6.03 -12.01 -5.65
N ASN A 118 -6.85 -11.12 -5.10
CA ASN A 118 -8.30 -11.17 -5.29
C ASN A 118 -8.81 -10.27 -6.43
N GLY A 119 -7.92 -9.57 -7.16
CA GLY A 119 -8.30 -8.71 -8.29
C GLY A 119 -9.29 -7.60 -7.91
N GLN A 120 -9.29 -7.12 -6.67
CA GLN A 120 -10.22 -6.10 -6.18
C GLN A 120 -9.68 -4.69 -6.47
N SER A 121 -10.56 -3.78 -6.87
CA SER A 121 -10.22 -2.37 -7.03
C SER A 121 -9.96 -1.72 -5.66
N LEU A 122 -8.87 -0.96 -5.53
CA LEU A 122 -8.59 -0.16 -4.34
C LEU A 122 -9.28 1.23 -4.38
N SER A 123 -10.09 1.47 -5.41
CA SER A 123 -11.02 2.61 -5.48
C SER A 123 -12.46 2.21 -5.15
N ASP A 124 -12.70 0.94 -4.77
CA ASP A 124 -14.01 0.41 -4.46
C ASP A 124 -14.22 0.27 -2.95
N VAL A 125 -15.30 0.88 -2.44
CA VAL A 125 -15.70 0.81 -1.03
C VAL A 125 -15.83 -0.62 -0.51
N ARG A 126 -16.22 -1.58 -1.36
CA ARG A 126 -16.38 -2.99 -1.00
C ARG A 126 -15.08 -3.65 -0.57
N THR A 127 -13.94 -3.19 -1.10
CA THR A 127 -12.61 -3.66 -0.69
C THR A 127 -12.36 -3.28 0.78
N TYR A 128 -12.66 -2.03 1.13
CA TYR A 128 -12.43 -1.51 2.48
C TYR A 128 -13.42 -2.02 3.50
N THR A 129 -14.69 -2.27 3.15
CA THR A 129 -15.65 -2.89 4.07
C THR A 129 -15.33 -4.35 4.36
N LYS A 130 -14.78 -5.08 3.38
CA LYS A 130 -14.26 -6.44 3.60
C LYS A 130 -13.09 -6.41 4.60
N LEU A 131 -12.09 -5.55 4.36
CA LEU A 131 -10.96 -5.39 5.28
C LEU A 131 -11.41 -4.92 6.66
N ALA A 132 -12.35 -3.96 6.73
CA ALA A 132 -12.92 -3.48 7.98
C ALA A 132 -13.47 -4.64 8.83
N LYS A 133 -14.21 -5.55 8.19
CA LYS A 133 -14.73 -6.76 8.85
C LYS A 133 -13.59 -7.67 9.34
N GLU A 134 -12.55 -7.89 8.55
CA GLU A 134 -11.39 -8.71 8.95
C GLU A 134 -10.66 -8.14 10.17
N PHE A 135 -10.57 -6.81 10.27
CA PHE A 135 -9.95 -6.11 11.39
C PHE A 135 -10.91 -5.79 12.55
N ASN A 136 -12.15 -6.27 12.51
CA ASN A 136 -13.20 -6.00 13.50
C ASN A 136 -13.47 -4.50 13.76
N VAL A 137 -13.41 -3.68 12.70
CA VAL A 137 -13.80 -2.26 12.75
C VAL A 137 -15.17 -2.04 12.10
N ASP A 138 -15.82 -0.93 12.44
CA ASP A 138 -17.16 -0.62 11.96
C ASP A 138 -17.18 -0.43 10.43
N THR A 139 -17.83 -1.37 9.73
CA THR A 139 -17.91 -1.36 8.27
C THR A 139 -18.72 -0.19 7.73
N ALA A 140 -19.74 0.29 8.46
CA ALA A 140 -20.58 1.40 8.03
C ALA A 140 -19.82 2.72 8.14
N LEU A 141 -19.07 2.91 9.23
CA LEU A 141 -18.17 4.04 9.40
C LEU A 141 -17.13 4.07 8.27
N VAL A 142 -16.43 2.95 8.01
CA VAL A 142 -15.42 2.87 6.94
C VAL A 142 -16.03 3.16 5.57
N ALA A 143 -17.22 2.62 5.28
CA ALA A 143 -17.89 2.87 4.01
C ALA A 143 -18.22 4.36 3.82
N GLN A 144 -18.79 5.00 4.84
CA GLN A 144 -19.14 6.41 4.82
C GLN A 144 -17.90 7.29 4.63
N SER A 145 -16.88 7.10 5.47
CA SER A 145 -15.63 7.87 5.41
C SER A 145 -14.92 7.68 4.08
N PHE A 146 -14.89 6.46 3.53
CA PHE A 146 -14.22 6.20 2.25
C PHE A 146 -14.92 6.93 1.11
N VAL A 147 -16.25 6.83 1.01
CA VAL A 147 -17.03 7.51 -0.04
C VAL A 147 -16.87 9.03 0.06
N GLU A 148 -16.89 9.59 1.27
CA GLU A 148 -16.65 11.03 1.49
C GLU A 148 -15.24 11.43 1.01
N GLN A 149 -14.21 10.67 1.41
CA GLN A 149 -12.82 10.97 1.09
C GLN A 149 -12.51 10.85 -0.41
N ILE A 150 -13.00 9.84 -1.12
CA ILE A 150 -12.73 9.70 -2.56
C ILE A 150 -13.47 10.74 -3.43
N ASN A 151 -14.59 11.27 -2.95
CA ASN A 151 -15.30 12.37 -3.62
C ASN A 151 -14.57 13.71 -3.46
N ASN A 152 -13.71 13.84 -2.44
CA ASN A 152 -12.80 14.98 -2.31
C ASN A 152 -11.59 14.79 -3.23
N GLN A 153 -11.23 15.81 -4.02
CA GLN A 153 -10.06 15.77 -4.92
C GLN A 153 -8.72 15.98 -4.23
N GLU A 154 -8.72 16.27 -2.93
CA GLU A 154 -7.49 16.45 -2.15
C GLU A 154 -6.65 15.16 -2.09
N LEU A 155 -5.33 15.36 -2.06
CA LEU A 155 -4.37 14.28 -1.88
C LEU A 155 -4.31 13.88 -0.41
N HIS A 156 -4.17 12.58 -0.16
CA HIS A 156 -3.90 12.06 1.17
C HIS A 156 -2.62 12.71 1.75
N SER A 157 -2.62 12.95 3.06
CA SER A 157 -1.54 13.67 3.77
C SER A 157 -0.18 13.00 3.61
N ASP A 158 -0.11 11.67 3.57
CA ASP A 158 1.13 10.92 3.30
C ASP A 158 1.79 11.31 1.97
N ILE A 159 0.98 11.48 0.91
CA ILE A 159 1.48 11.82 -0.43
C ILE A 159 2.06 13.24 -0.41
N LEU A 160 1.41 14.16 0.31
CA LEU A 160 1.91 15.53 0.50
C LEU A 160 3.22 15.53 1.29
N LEU A 161 3.33 14.70 2.32
CA LEU A 161 4.53 14.54 3.14
C LEU A 161 5.71 14.03 2.32
N VAL A 162 5.53 12.94 1.56
CA VAL A 162 6.56 12.33 0.71
C VAL A 162 7.06 13.34 -0.34
N ARG A 163 6.17 14.10 -0.97
CA ARG A 163 6.53 15.17 -1.92
C ARG A 163 7.38 16.24 -1.25
N LYS A 164 7.01 16.68 -0.05
CA LYS A 164 7.78 17.66 0.74
C LYS A 164 9.17 17.13 1.09
N MET A 165 9.29 15.84 1.38
CA MET A 165 10.57 15.15 1.66
C MET A 165 11.40 14.87 0.40
N GLN A 166 10.88 15.15 -0.80
CA GLN A 166 11.52 14.86 -2.09
C GLN A 166 11.90 13.38 -2.28
N ILE A 167 11.21 12.46 -1.60
CA ILE A 167 11.43 11.02 -1.77
C ILE A 167 10.79 10.61 -3.10
N LYS A 168 11.61 10.05 -3.99
CA LYS A 168 11.18 9.59 -5.33
C LYS A 168 11.19 8.06 -5.47
N SER A 169 11.62 7.36 -4.43
CA SER A 169 11.71 5.90 -4.40
C SER A 169 10.60 5.31 -3.54
N TYR A 170 10.21 4.08 -3.85
CA TYR A 170 9.22 3.29 -3.12
C TYR A 170 9.83 1.93 -2.77
N SER A 171 9.14 1.15 -1.94
CA SER A 171 9.68 -0.07 -1.33
C SER A 171 10.94 0.22 -0.49
N MET A 172 10.92 1.32 0.26
CA MET A 172 12.06 1.83 1.01
C MET A 172 11.75 1.85 2.51
N LEU A 173 12.73 1.46 3.31
CA LEU A 173 12.73 1.68 4.75
C LEU A 173 13.69 2.81 5.12
N ILE A 174 13.19 3.75 5.92
CA ILE A 174 13.97 4.83 6.51
C ILE A 174 13.98 4.64 8.02
N VAL A 175 15.17 4.63 8.62
CA VAL A 175 15.32 4.61 10.08
C VAL A 175 15.30 6.04 10.60
N GLU A 176 14.43 6.31 11.56
CA GLU A 176 14.40 7.55 12.33
C GLU A 176 15.07 7.31 13.69
N LYS A 177 16.18 8.01 13.95
CA LYS A 177 16.93 7.96 15.21
C LYS A 177 16.76 9.27 15.98
N GLU A 178 16.41 9.20 17.26
CA GLU A 178 15.96 10.33 18.08
C GLU A 178 17.00 11.44 18.41
N MET A 179 18.27 11.34 17.99
CA MET A 179 19.30 12.32 18.42
C MET A 179 20.10 13.00 17.32
N ASP A 180 19.99 12.59 16.07
CA ASP A 180 20.55 13.30 14.93
C ASP A 180 19.69 12.88 13.74
N ASN A 181 19.25 13.83 12.90
CA ASN A 181 18.47 13.59 11.66
C ASN A 181 19.26 12.77 10.61
N ILE A 182 19.85 11.64 11.00
CA ILE A 182 20.54 10.71 10.13
C ILE A 182 19.46 9.80 9.54
N MET A 183 18.96 10.22 8.39
CA MET A 183 18.22 9.35 7.47
C MET A 183 19.22 8.34 6.88
N THR A 184 19.26 7.12 7.41
CA THR A 184 19.83 6.00 6.66
C THR A 184 18.72 5.42 5.80
N CYS A 185 18.80 5.66 4.49
CA CYS A 185 17.92 5.03 3.50
C CYS A 185 18.48 3.66 3.12
N VAL A 186 17.69 2.61 3.32
CA VAL A 186 17.93 1.32 2.67
C VAL A 186 16.96 1.22 1.51
N ALA A 187 17.46 1.49 0.30
CA ALA A 187 16.74 1.17 -0.93
C ALA A 187 17.03 -0.30 -1.25
N MET A 188 15.99 -1.13 -1.29
CA MET A 188 16.10 -2.49 -1.78
C MET A 188 15.81 -2.47 -3.29
N GLN A 189 16.86 -2.63 -4.10
CA GLN A 189 16.78 -2.84 -5.55
C GLN A 189 16.94 -4.33 -5.86
#